data_AF-A0AAV4CL88-F1
#
_entry.id   AF-A0AAV4CL88-F1
#
_cell.length_a   1.000
_cell.length_b   1.000
_cell.length_c   1.000
_cell.angle_alpha   90.00
_cell.angle_beta   90.00
_cell.angle_gamma   90.00
#
_symmetry.space_group_name_H-M   'P 1'
#
loop_
_entity.id
_entity.type
_entity.pdbx_description
1 polymer ?
#
loop_
_entity_poly.entity_id
_entity_poly.type
_entity_poly.pdbx_seq_one_letter_code
_entity_poly.pdbx_strand_id
1 'polypeptide(L)'
;MSELDLYAKYLDLGVKLGRSGKDLATWVEDKVRQDMERNDRQIKRERKREEVEMQREEREMQKHREEREMQKHREEMEMQRQREEMEMQRQREEMEMRRQREEREMQNQREEREVELK
;
A
#
# COMPACT_ATOMS: atom_id res chain seq x y z
N MET A 1 -5.78 -24.74 28.32
CA MET A 1 -6.39 -25.74 29.22
C MET A 1 -5.96 -27.10 28.72
N SER A 2 -5.33 -27.89 29.58
CA SER A 2 -4.92 -29.26 29.23
C SER A 2 -6.10 -30.22 29.35
N GLU A 3 -5.97 -31.39 28.71
CA GLU A 3 -6.96 -32.47 28.83
C GLU A 3 -7.13 -32.92 30.28
N LEU A 4 -6.05 -32.96 31.07
CA LEU A 4 -6.06 -33.29 32.48
C LEU A 4 -6.85 -32.28 33.32
N ASP A 5 -6.75 -30.98 32.99
CA ASP A 5 -7.53 -29.93 33.66
C ASP A 5 -9.03 -30.11 33.41
N LEU A 6 -9.41 -30.46 32.18
CA LEU A 6 -10.80 -30.77 31.82
C LEU A 6 -11.27 -32.03 32.53
N TYR A 7 -10.42 -33.06 32.60
CA TYR A 7 -10.75 -34.31 33.28
C TYR A 7 -11.01 -34.08 34.77
N ALA A 8 -10.15 -33.32 35.45
CA ALA A 8 -10.32 -32.97 36.86
C ALA A 8 -11.60 -32.14 37.09
N LYS A 9 -11.84 -31.14 36.23
CA LYS A 9 -13.06 -30.31 36.28
C LYS A 9 -14.32 -31.14 36.11
N TYR A 10 -14.35 -32.04 35.13
CA TYR A 10 -15.51 -32.86 34.84
C TYR A 10 -15.68 -34.00 35.85
N LEU A 11 -14.62 -34.56 36.41
CA LEU A 11 -14.73 -35.52 37.52
C LEU A 11 -15.42 -34.91 38.73
N ASP A 12 -14.96 -33.73 39.18
CA ASP A 12 -15.57 -33.01 40.30
C ASP A 12 -17.03 -32.65 40.03
N LEU A 13 -17.32 -32.14 38.82
CA LEU A 13 -18.69 -31.80 38.42
C LEU A 13 -19.60 -33.04 38.36
N GLY A 14 -19.11 -34.16 37.83
CA GLY A 14 -19.88 -35.39 37.71
C GLY A 14 -20.22 -35.99 39.07
N VAL A 15 -19.27 -35.97 40.02
CA VAL A 15 -19.51 -36.39 41.41
C VAL A 15 -20.55 -35.49 42.09
N LYS A 16 -20.47 -34.16 41.91
CA LYS A 16 -21.48 -33.21 42.42
C LYS A 16 -22.87 -33.43 41.84
N LEU A 17 -22.94 -33.95 40.61
CA LEU A 17 -24.19 -34.33 39.95
C LEU A 17 -24.69 -35.73 40.34
N GLY A 18 -24.04 -36.40 41.30
CA GLY A 18 -24.42 -37.73 41.78
C GLY A 18 -24.06 -38.87 40.83
N ARG A 19 -23.24 -38.64 39.81
CA ARG A 19 -22.75 -39.71 38.92
C ARG A 19 -21.65 -40.51 39.62
N SER A 20 -21.63 -41.82 39.40
CA SER A 20 -20.60 -42.71 39.97
C SER A 20 -20.27 -43.86 39.02
N GLY A 21 -19.16 -44.55 39.30
CA GLY A 21 -18.75 -45.74 38.55
C GLY A 21 -18.56 -45.49 37.05
N LYS A 22 -19.04 -46.45 36.23
CA LYS A 22 -18.89 -46.41 34.77
C LYS A 22 -19.65 -45.24 34.12
N ASP A 23 -20.77 -44.82 34.71
CA ASP A 23 -21.59 -43.71 34.20
C ASP A 23 -20.92 -42.34 34.42
N LEU A 24 -20.09 -42.22 35.47
CA LEU A 24 -19.24 -41.06 35.67
C LEU A 24 -18.08 -41.05 34.67
N ALA A 25 -17.38 -42.18 34.51
CA ALA A 25 -16.24 -42.27 33.61
C ALA A 25 -16.61 -41.92 32.16
N THR A 26 -17.66 -42.56 31.62
CA THR A 26 -18.11 -42.33 30.24
C THR A 26 -18.60 -40.90 30.02
N TRP A 27 -19.25 -40.29 31.03
CA TRP A 27 -19.70 -38.91 30.94
C TRP A 27 -18.56 -37.89 30.96
N VAL A 28 -17.55 -38.13 31.80
CA VAL A 28 -16.34 -37.29 31.83
C VAL A 28 -15.60 -37.38 30.49
N GLU A 29 -15.38 -38.57 29.97
CA GLU A 29 -14.75 -38.77 28.65
C GLU A 29 -15.50 -38.04 27.54
N ASP A 30 -16.83 -38.16 27.49
CA ASP A 30 -17.65 -37.48 26.48
C ASP A 30 -17.55 -35.95 26.59
N LYS A 31 -17.54 -35.42 27.83
CA LYS A 31 -17.44 -33.97 28.07
C LYS A 31 -16.07 -33.41 27.74
N VAL A 32 -15.01 -34.10 28.15
CA VAL A 32 -13.63 -33.73 27.82
C VAL A 32 -13.44 -33.73 26.31
N ARG A 33 -13.89 -34.78 25.62
CA ARG A 33 -13.86 -34.86 24.15
C ARG A 33 -14.62 -33.70 23.50
N GLN A 34 -15.85 -33.43 23.94
CA GLN A 34 -16.67 -32.36 23.38
C GLN A 34 -16.00 -30.98 23.51
N ASP A 35 -15.41 -30.69 24.66
CA ASP A 35 -14.73 -29.40 24.88
C ASP A 35 -13.40 -29.31 24.12
N MET A 36 -12.64 -30.40 24.04
CA MET A 36 -11.43 -30.47 23.23
C MET A 36 -11.73 -30.21 21.76
N GLU A 37 -12.77 -30.83 21.21
CA GLU A 37 -13.22 -30.60 19.82
C GLU A 37 -13.75 -29.17 19.60
N ARG A 38 -14.41 -28.57 20.59
CA ARG A 38 -14.84 -27.17 20.51
C ARG A 38 -13.65 -26.24 20.48
N ASN A 39 -12.67 -26.49 21.35
CA ASN A 39 -11.44 -25.71 21.43
C ASN A 39 -10.63 -25.81 20.14
N ASP A 40 -10.43 -27.01 19.60
CA ASP A 40 -9.75 -27.20 18.30
C ASP A 40 -10.47 -26.47 17.16
N ARG A 41 -11.81 -26.55 17.11
CA ARG A 41 -12.61 -25.80 16.12
C ARG A 41 -12.45 -24.29 16.28
N GLN A 42 -12.40 -23.78 17.51
CA GLN A 42 -12.22 -22.37 17.77
C GLN A 42 -10.83 -21.90 17.32
N ILE A 43 -9.77 -22.63 17.71
CA ILE A 43 -8.39 -22.34 17.30
C ILE A 43 -8.27 -22.33 15.77
N LYS A 44 -8.87 -23.31 15.09
CA LYS A 44 -8.87 -23.36 13.61
C LYS A 44 -9.56 -22.14 12.98
N ARG A 45 -10.67 -21.69 13.57
CA ARG A 45 -11.39 -20.49 13.09
C ARG A 45 -10.57 -19.22 13.31
N GLU A 46 -9.96 -19.09 14.48
CA GLU A 46 -9.11 -17.95 14.82
C GLU A 46 -7.92 -17.86 13.87
N ARG A 47 -7.19 -18.96 13.66
CA ARG A 47 -6.09 -19.02 12.69
C ARG A 47 -6.53 -18.64 11.27
N LYS A 48 -7.67 -19.15 10.82
CA LYS A 48 -8.22 -18.80 9.50
C LYS A 48 -8.58 -17.31 9.41
N ARG A 49 -9.09 -16.73 10.51
CA ARG A 49 -9.40 -15.30 10.58
C ARG A 49 -8.12 -14.46 10.50
N GLU A 50 -7.09 -14.82 11.28
CA GLU A 50 -5.79 -14.16 11.25
C GLU A 50 -5.14 -14.25 9.86
N GLU A 51 -5.20 -15.41 9.20
CA GLU A 51 -4.67 -15.58 7.85
C GLU A 51 -5.36 -14.65 6.83
N VAL A 52 -6.69 -14.54 6.90
CA VAL A 52 -7.45 -13.62 6.03
C VAL A 52 -7.11 -12.16 6.33
N GLU A 53 -6.93 -11.81 7.60
CA GLU A 53 -6.56 -10.47 8.04
C GLU A 53 -5.17 -10.08 7.53
N MET A 54 -4.17 -10.95 7.69
CA MET A 54 -2.82 -10.75 7.16
C MET A 54 -2.82 -10.59 5.63
N GLN A 55 -3.54 -11.44 4.89
CA GLN A 55 -3.63 -11.32 3.43
C GLN A 55 -4.27 -9.98 3.00
N ARG A 56 -5.24 -9.48 3.79
CA ARG A 56 -5.87 -8.20 3.50
C ARG A 56 -4.90 -7.04 3.73
N GLU A 57 -4.20 -7.03 4.86
CA GLU A 57 -3.18 -6.01 5.18
C GLU A 57 -2.07 -5.99 4.12
N GLU A 58 -1.60 -7.16 3.69
CA GLU A 58 -0.58 -7.27 2.65
C GLU A 58 -1.05 -6.65 1.32
N ARG A 59 -2.29 -6.94 0.90
CA ARG A 59 -2.88 -6.34 -0.30
C ARG A 59 -3.06 -4.83 -0.18
N GLU A 60 -3.48 -4.32 0.98
CA GLU A 60 -3.64 -2.89 1.21
C GLU A 60 -2.28 -2.17 1.16
N MET A 61 -1.23 -2.76 1.77
CA MET A 61 0.13 -2.24 1.66
C MET A 61 0.66 -2.24 0.24
N GLN A 62 0.41 -3.30 -0.54
CA GLN A 62 0.83 -3.38 -1.93
C GLN A 62 0.17 -2.28 -2.77
N LYS A 63 -1.15 -2.08 -2.63
CA LYS A 63 -1.88 -1.00 -3.33
C LYS A 63 -1.29 0.37 -3.01
N HIS A 64 -1.01 0.66 -1.75
CA HIS A 64 -0.41 1.93 -1.36
C HIS A 64 0.98 2.16 -1.95
N ARG A 65 1.79 1.10 -2.10
CA ARG A 65 3.10 1.20 -2.78
C ARG A 65 2.93 1.51 -4.26
N GLU A 66 2.07 0.77 -4.95
CA GLU A 66 1.79 0.97 -6.38
C GLU A 66 1.24 2.39 -6.66
N GLU A 67 0.32 2.87 -5.83
CA GLU A 67 -0.21 4.24 -5.92
C GLU A 67 0.88 5.30 -5.77
N ARG A 68 1.77 5.14 -4.78
CA ARG A 68 2.89 6.07 -4.57
C ARG A 68 3.89 6.07 -5.72
N GLU A 69 4.19 4.90 -6.29
CA GLU A 69 5.09 4.80 -7.44
C GLU A 69 4.49 5.47 -8.68
N MET A 70 3.19 5.23 -8.95
CA MET A 70 2.49 5.90 -10.04
C MET A 70 2.42 7.42 -9.85
N GLN A 71 2.25 7.90 -8.62
CA GLN A 71 2.26 9.34 -8.34
C GLN A 71 3.63 9.96 -8.64
N LYS A 72 4.71 9.35 -8.14
CA LYS A 72 6.08 9.82 -8.41
C LYS A 72 6.36 9.89 -9.91
N HIS A 73 5.98 8.85 -10.65
CA HIS A 73 6.20 8.83 -12.10
C HIS A 73 5.44 9.94 -12.82
N ARG A 74 4.21 10.25 -12.40
CA ARG A 74 3.44 11.38 -12.94
C ARG A 74 4.11 12.72 -12.65
N GLU A 75 4.55 12.93 -11.42
CA GLU A 75 5.24 14.16 -10.99
C GLU A 75 6.56 14.35 -11.77
N GLU A 76 7.34 13.28 -11.97
CA GLU A 76 8.56 13.31 -12.77
C GLU A 76 8.28 13.70 -14.23
N MET A 77 7.27 13.09 -14.85
CA MET A 77 6.87 13.39 -16.23
C MET A 77 6.36 14.83 -16.38
N GLU A 78 5.65 15.35 -15.39
CA GLU A 78 5.19 16.74 -15.39
C GLU A 78 6.36 17.73 -15.27
N MET A 79 7.28 17.49 -14.34
CA MET A 79 8.49 18.30 -14.22
C MET A 79 9.35 18.27 -15.48
N GLN A 80 9.47 17.12 -16.14
CA GLN A 80 10.21 17.01 -17.39
C GLN A 80 9.57 17.86 -18.48
N ARG A 81 8.24 17.77 -18.66
CA ARG A 81 7.51 18.60 -19.63
C ARG A 81 7.70 20.08 -19.38
N GLN A 82 7.59 20.52 -18.12
CA GLN A 82 7.80 21.93 -17.76
C GLN A 82 9.22 22.41 -18.09
N ARG A 83 10.24 21.56 -17.88
CA ARG A 83 11.63 21.89 -18.24
C ARG A 83 11.80 22.03 -19.75
N GLU A 84 11.27 21.09 -20.53
CA GLU A 84 11.32 21.13 -21.99
C GLU A 84 10.60 22.36 -22.54
N GLU A 85 9.44 22.71 -21.97
CA GLU A 85 8.69 23.90 -22.36
C GLU A 85 9.47 25.21 -22.08
N MET A 86 10.07 25.33 -20.90
CA MET A 86 10.93 26.47 -20.56
C MET A 86 12.17 26.57 -21.44
N GLU A 87 12.76 25.43 -21.84
CA GLU A 87 13.89 25.41 -22.75
C GLU A 87 13.50 25.89 -24.14
N MET A 88 12.39 25.38 -24.69
CA MET A 88 11.85 25.83 -25.97
C MET A 88 11.50 27.33 -25.95
N GLN A 89 10.92 27.83 -24.87
CA GLN A 89 10.60 29.24 -24.74
C GLN A 89 11.87 30.10 -24.77
N ARG A 90 12.91 29.73 -24.02
CA ARG A 90 14.20 30.42 -24.05
C ARG A 90 14.84 30.44 -25.43
N GLN A 91 14.81 29.31 -26.14
CA GLN A 91 15.33 29.25 -27.51
C GLN A 91 14.57 30.18 -28.46
N ARG A 92 13.24 30.28 -28.31
CA ARG A 92 12.43 31.22 -29.11
C ARG A 92 12.78 32.67 -28.82
N GLU A 93 12.87 33.03 -27.55
CA GLU A 93 13.25 34.39 -27.12
C GLU A 93 14.65 34.76 -27.63
N GLU A 94 15.60 33.83 -27.57
CA GLU A 94 16.96 34.05 -28.08
C GLU A 94 16.98 34.27 -29.60
N MET A 95 16.23 33.46 -30.35
CA MET A 95 16.09 33.64 -31.81
C MET A 95 15.44 34.98 -32.18
N GLU A 96 14.42 35.40 -31.43
CA GLU A 96 13.75 36.68 -31.65
C GLU A 96 14.70 37.85 -31.38
N MET A 97 15.42 37.81 -30.27
CA MET A 97 16.43 38.81 -29.92
C MET A 97 17.54 38.90 -30.97
N ARG A 98 17.98 37.76 -31.51
CA ARG A 98 18.98 37.71 -32.58
C ARG A 98 18.45 38.36 -33.86
N ARG A 99 17.22 38.05 -34.28
CA ARG A 99 16.58 38.70 -35.43
C ARG A 99 16.49 40.21 -35.28
N GLN A 100 16.05 40.69 -34.11
CA GLN A 100 15.96 42.13 -33.85
C GLN A 100 17.33 42.83 -33.94
N ARG A 101 18.41 42.18 -33.49
CA ARG A 101 19.78 42.71 -33.65
C ARG A 101 20.18 42.77 -35.12
N GLU A 102 19.98 41.70 -35.88
CA GLU A 102 20.31 41.64 -37.31
C GLU A 102 19.53 42.71 -38.11
N GLU A 103 18.24 42.92 -37.79
CA GLU A 103 17.43 43.97 -38.41
C GLU A 103 17.96 45.39 -38.11
N ARG A 104 18.35 45.66 -36.85
CA ARG A 104 18.93 46.95 -36.46
C ARG A 104 20.28 47.19 -37.14
N GLU A 105 21.14 46.18 -37.20
CA GLU A 105 22.44 46.29 -37.91
C GLU A 105 22.22 46.61 -39.39
N MET A 106 21.29 45.92 -40.04
CA MET A 106 20.94 46.19 -41.44
C MET A 106 20.37 47.59 -41.65
N GLN A 107 19.56 48.09 -40.72
CA GLN A 107 19.04 49.46 -40.78
C GLN A 107 20.16 50.49 -40.64
N ASN A 108 21.04 50.33 -39.64
CA ASN A 108 22.18 51.22 -39.44
C ASN A 108 23.08 51.27 -40.68
N GLN A 109 23.40 50.11 -41.28
CA GLN A 109 24.21 50.05 -42.51
C GLN A 109 23.55 50.79 -43.69
N ARG A 110 22.22 50.76 -43.79
CA ARG A 110 21.48 51.51 -44.82
C ARG A 110 21.57 53.01 -44.58
N GLU A 111 21.37 53.44 -43.34
CA GLU A 111 21.46 54.84 -42.94
C GLU A 111 22.88 55.40 -43.17
N GLU A 112 23.92 54.64 -42.79
CA GLU A 112 25.32 55.02 -43.04
C GLU A 112 25.62 55.17 -44.53
N ARG A 113 25.20 54.21 -45.37
CA ARG A 113 25.36 54.32 -46.83
C ARG A 113 24.61 55.50 -47.43
N GLU A 114 23.42 55.83 -46.91
CA GLU A 114 22.65 56.98 -47.40
C GLU A 114 23.34 58.30 -47.05
N VAL A 115 24.01 58.39 -45.91
CA VAL A 115 24.84 59.55 -45.53
C VAL A 115 26.08 59.66 -46.42
N GLU A 116 26.75 58.54 -46.74
CA GLU A 116 27.96 58.53 -47.59
C GLU A 116 27.68 58.93 -49.05
N LEU A 117 26.44 58.76 -49.52
CA LEU A 117 26.01 59.07 -50.89
C LEU A 117 25.43 60.50 -51.07
N LYS A 118 25.36 61.31 -50.00
CA LYS A 118 24.88 62.70 -50.01
C LYS A 118 26.04 63.69 -50.01
#